data_AF-A0A1J5J9V2-F1
#
_entry.id   AF-A0A1J5J9V2-F1
#
_cell.length_a   1.000
_cell.length_b   1.000
_cell.length_c   1.000
_cell.angle_alpha   90.00
_cell.angle_beta   90.00
_cell.angle_gamma   90.00
#
_symmetry.space_group_name_H-M   'P 1'
#
loop_
_entity.id
_entity.type
_entity.pdbx_description
1 polymer ?
#
loop_
_entity_poly.entity_id
_entity_poly.type
_entity_poly.pdbx_seq_one_letter_code
_entity_poly.pdbx_strand_id
1 'polypeptide(L)'
;MRNSVMANVEFCFKGEFIDACAAIDLDLCLRHGEPMHYIYHELGAQNGIGTHTYEFDVMVMEPVEFSHPTGLACRFLADGHLDFDALHQAWEAEKIDDILKPIALRHLGIARLEEHPAIKAALVEAYLAS
;
A
#
# COMPACT_ATOMS: atom_id res chain seq x y z
N MET A 1 -9.31 5.42 7.59
CA MET A 1 -8.45 6.56 7.14
C MET A 1 -7.80 6.13 5.83
N ARG A 2 -7.45 7.04 4.92
CA ARG A 2 -6.75 6.65 3.68
C ARG A 2 -5.32 6.25 4.01
N ASN A 3 -4.82 5.17 3.43
CA ASN A 3 -3.43 4.74 3.58
C ASN A 3 -2.58 5.37 2.47
N SER A 4 -1.56 6.16 2.81
CA SER A 4 -0.70 6.81 1.81
C SER A 4 0.74 6.98 2.29
N VAL A 5 1.65 7.14 1.34
CA VAL A 5 3.05 7.54 1.55
C VAL A 5 3.49 8.49 0.44
N MET A 6 4.54 9.26 0.69
CA MET A 6 5.29 9.95 -0.34
C MET A 6 6.44 9.04 -0.80
N ALA A 7 6.56 8.82 -2.10
CA ALA A 7 7.69 8.12 -2.71
C ALA A 7 8.62 9.15 -3.36
N ASN A 8 9.93 8.94 -3.22
CA ASN A 8 10.98 9.79 -3.75
C ASN A 8 12.06 8.94 -4.42
N VAL A 9 12.55 9.39 -5.57
CA VAL A 9 13.69 8.78 -6.27
C VAL A 9 14.60 9.90 -6.75
N GLU A 10 15.86 9.83 -6.33
CA GLU A 10 16.92 10.72 -6.78
C GLU A 10 17.79 10.02 -7.83
N PHE A 11 17.97 10.62 -9.00
CA PHE A 11 18.75 10.02 -10.08
C PHE A 11 19.38 11.08 -11.01
N CYS A 12 20.39 10.68 -11.79
CA CYS A 12 21.00 11.55 -12.78
C CYS A 12 20.71 11.07 -14.21
N PHE A 13 20.16 11.97 -15.04
CA PHE A 13 19.91 11.72 -16.44
C PHE A 13 20.55 12.82 -17.30
N LYS A 14 21.43 12.43 -18.23
CA LYS A 14 22.14 13.36 -19.14
C LYS A 14 22.89 14.50 -18.44
N GLY A 15 23.38 14.27 -17.23
CA GLY A 15 24.11 15.27 -16.44
C GLY A 15 23.23 16.21 -15.63
N GLU A 16 21.92 16.02 -15.66
CA GLU A 16 20.96 16.71 -14.79
C GLU A 16 20.60 15.79 -13.61
N PHE A 17 20.52 16.38 -12.41
CA PHE A 17 20.06 15.68 -11.21
C PHE A 17 18.57 15.91 -11.04
N ILE A 18 17.81 14.83 -10.87
CA ILE A 18 16.36 14.81 -10.82
C ILE A 18 15.93 14.20 -9.49
N ASP A 19 15.06 14.90 -8.77
CA ASP A 19 14.36 14.43 -7.57
C ASP A 19 12.88 14.25 -7.94
N ALA A 20 12.52 13.01 -8.28
CA ALA A 20 11.17 12.66 -8.67
C ALA A 20 10.36 12.26 -7.44
N CYS A 21 9.17 12.85 -7.29
CA CYS A 21 8.35 12.64 -6.11
C CYS A 21 6.88 12.35 -6.48
N ALA A 22 6.25 11.41 -5.77
CA ALA A 22 4.84 11.08 -5.97
C ALA A 22 4.12 10.75 -4.66
N ALA A 23 2.87 11.19 -4.55
CA ALA A 23 1.97 10.73 -3.51
C ALA A 23 1.34 9.39 -3.92
N ILE A 24 1.59 8.34 -3.14
CA ILE A 24 1.14 6.98 -3.41
C ILE A 24 -0.09 6.67 -2.56
N ASP A 25 -1.19 6.29 -3.21
CA ASP A 25 -2.34 5.68 -2.54
C ASP A 25 -2.09 4.19 -2.32
N LEU A 26 -1.89 3.80 -1.06
CA LEU A 26 -1.59 2.42 -0.72
C LEU A 26 -2.82 1.51 -0.81
N ASP A 27 -4.03 2.06 -0.67
CA ASP A 27 -5.27 1.28 -0.84
C ASP A 27 -5.52 0.87 -2.29
N LEU A 28 -4.94 1.60 -3.24
CA LEU A 28 -4.90 1.25 -4.66
C LEU A 28 -3.67 0.39 -4.97
N CYS A 29 -2.49 0.81 -4.52
CA CYS A 29 -1.22 0.12 -4.74
C CYS A 29 -1.28 -1.36 -4.33
N LEU A 30 -1.80 -1.65 -3.13
CA LEU A 30 -1.89 -3.02 -2.59
C LEU A 30 -2.92 -3.91 -3.30
N ARG A 31 -3.73 -3.37 -4.23
CA ARG A 31 -4.60 -4.18 -5.10
C ARG A 31 -3.85 -4.74 -6.30
N HIS A 32 -2.68 -4.20 -6.62
CA HIS A 32 -1.84 -4.67 -7.70
C HIS A 32 -0.94 -5.80 -7.22
N GLY A 33 -0.74 -6.83 -8.05
CA GLY A 33 0.17 -7.93 -7.74
C GLY A 33 1.65 -7.50 -7.66
N GLU A 34 1.99 -6.33 -8.21
CA GLU A 34 3.34 -5.77 -8.21
C GLU A 34 3.30 -4.30 -7.73
N PRO A 35 3.36 -4.05 -6.41
CA PRO A 35 3.26 -2.70 -5.83
C PRO A 35 4.32 -1.72 -6.35
N MET A 36 5.56 -2.19 -6.53
CA MET A 36 6.66 -1.34 -7.00
C MET A 36 6.46 -0.86 -8.44
N HIS A 37 5.88 -1.70 -9.31
CA HIS A 37 5.57 -1.30 -10.68
C HIS A 37 4.55 -0.15 -10.69
N TYR A 38 3.51 -0.25 -9.86
CA TYR A 38 2.53 0.82 -9.66
C TYR A 38 3.20 2.12 -9.17
N ILE A 39 4.11 2.04 -8.20
CA ILE A 39 4.82 3.20 -7.64
C ILE A 39 5.69 3.90 -8.69
N TYR A 40 6.48 3.17 -9.47
CA TYR A 40 7.27 3.79 -10.55
C TYR A 40 6.39 4.44 -11.62
N HIS A 41 5.25 3.84 -11.93
CA HIS A 41 4.27 4.44 -12.83
C HIS A 41 3.71 5.77 -12.29
N GLU A 42 3.37 5.83 -11.00
CA GLU A 42 2.92 7.07 -10.35
C GLU A 42 4.03 8.13 -10.28
N LEU A 43 5.26 7.73 -9.95
CA LEU A 43 6.45 8.60 -10.00
C LEU A 43 6.63 9.20 -11.40
N GLY A 44 6.57 8.38 -12.45
CA GLY A 44 6.69 8.87 -13.81
C GLY A 44 5.55 9.83 -14.19
N ALA A 45 4.31 9.44 -13.92
CA ALA A 45 3.13 10.23 -14.25
C ALA A 45 3.10 11.60 -13.55
N GLN A 46 3.44 11.65 -12.25
CA GLN A 46 3.40 12.89 -11.47
C GLN A 46 4.59 13.84 -11.75
N ASN A 47 5.67 13.33 -12.33
CA ASN A 47 6.87 14.11 -12.68
C ASN A 47 7.04 14.34 -14.18
N GLY A 48 6.07 13.94 -15.01
CA GLY A 48 6.11 14.15 -16.47
C GLY A 48 7.09 13.23 -17.21
N ILE A 49 7.51 12.12 -16.59
CA ILE A 49 8.43 11.14 -17.16
C ILE A 49 7.61 10.03 -17.82
N GLY A 50 7.74 9.88 -19.13
CA GLY A 50 7.01 8.87 -19.88
C GLY A 50 7.54 7.45 -19.64
N THR A 51 6.65 6.47 -19.52
CA THR A 51 6.96 5.04 -19.19
C THR A 51 7.74 4.28 -20.27
N HIS A 52 7.99 4.90 -21.42
CA HIS A 52 8.77 4.35 -22.53
C HIS A 52 9.97 5.24 -22.87
N THR A 53 10.48 5.97 -21.87
CA THR A 53 11.62 6.86 -22.02
C THR A 53 12.84 6.28 -21.31
N TYR A 54 14.03 6.55 -21.84
CA TYR A 54 15.28 6.20 -21.17
C TYR A 54 15.40 6.83 -19.77
N GLU A 55 14.75 7.97 -19.55
CA GLU A 55 14.70 8.62 -18.24
C GLU A 55 13.94 7.77 -17.22
N PHE A 56 12.81 7.19 -17.62
CA PHE A 56 12.07 6.22 -16.81
C PHE A 56 12.89 4.97 -16.53
N ASP A 57 13.58 4.43 -17.55
CA ASP A 57 14.44 3.26 -17.37
C ASP A 57 15.55 3.52 -16.35
N VAL A 58 16.13 4.73 -16.34
CA VAL A 58 17.13 5.13 -15.32
C VAL A 58 16.49 5.26 -13.94
N MET A 59 15.34 5.92 -13.83
CA MET A 59 14.62 6.07 -12.56
C MET A 59 14.30 4.72 -11.90
N VAL A 60 13.89 3.71 -12.68
CA VAL A 60 13.53 2.37 -12.17
C VAL A 60 14.75 1.60 -11.61
N MET A 61 15.97 1.97 -12.00
CA MET A 61 17.19 1.35 -11.47
C MET A 61 17.62 1.90 -10.11
N GLU A 62 17.08 3.05 -9.70
CA GLU A 62 17.42 3.70 -8.44
C GLU A 62 16.46 3.32 -7.32
N PRO A 63 16.90 3.34 -6.05
CA PRO A 63 16.05 3.00 -4.93
C PRO A 63 14.95 4.05 -4.71
N VAL A 64 13.77 3.60 -4.29
CA VAL A 64 12.68 4.47 -3.84
C VAL A 64 12.79 4.66 -2.32
N GLU A 65 12.84 5.90 -1.89
CA GLU A 65 12.68 6.27 -0.48
C GLU A 65 11.24 6.69 -0.19
N PHE A 66 10.71 6.25 0.95
CA PHE A 66 9.36 6.54 1.39
C PHE A 66 9.33 7.48 2.59
N SER A 67 8.39 8.42 2.60
CA SER A 67 8.20 9.38 3.67
C SER A 67 6.71 9.72 3.90
N HIS A 68 6.44 10.54 4.93
CA HIS A 68 5.09 11.06 5.23
C HIS A 68 3.98 10.00 5.23
N PRO A 69 4.13 8.89 6.00
CA PRO A 69 3.14 7.83 6.00
C PRO A 69 1.84 8.31 6.65
N THR A 70 0.73 7.76 6.19
CA THR A 70 -0.59 7.92 6.81
C THR A 70 -1.30 6.58 6.95
N GLY A 71 -2.19 6.48 7.94
CA GLY A 71 -2.94 5.24 8.20
C GLY A 71 -2.05 4.09 8.67
N LEU A 72 -2.26 2.90 8.12
CA LEU A 72 -1.49 1.69 8.44
C LEU A 72 -0.01 1.86 8.13
N ALA A 73 0.35 2.63 7.10
CA ALA A 73 1.73 2.84 6.66
C ALA A 73 2.65 3.37 7.77
N CYS A 74 2.10 4.13 8.74
CA CYS A 74 2.87 4.65 9.87
C CYS A 74 3.53 3.56 10.72
N ARG A 75 3.00 2.33 10.67
CA ARG A 75 3.49 1.18 11.45
C ARG A 75 4.52 0.35 10.69
N PHE A 76 4.60 0.51 9.37
CA PHE A 76 5.38 -0.34 8.47
C PHE A 76 6.48 0.43 7.73
N LEU A 77 6.54 1.75 7.90
CA LEU A 77 7.64 2.57 7.41
C LEU A 77 8.75 2.62 8.46
N ALA A 78 9.96 2.21 8.09
CA ALA A 78 11.16 2.32 8.90
C ALA A 78 12.36 2.71 8.03
N ASP A 79 13.13 3.71 8.44
CA ASP A 79 14.36 4.16 7.76
C ASP A 79 14.19 4.38 6.24
N GLY A 80 13.09 5.01 5.83
CA GLY A 80 12.78 5.27 4.42
C GLY A 80 12.29 4.05 3.63
N HIS A 81 12.17 2.88 4.25
CA HIS A 81 11.75 1.64 3.62
C HIS A 81 10.37 1.22 4.14
N LEU A 82 9.50 0.79 3.22
CA LEU A 82 8.17 0.31 3.55
C LEU A 82 8.15 -1.22 3.48
N ASP A 83 7.78 -1.87 4.58
CA ASP A 83 7.54 -3.32 4.60
C ASP A 83 6.20 -3.64 3.91
N PHE A 84 6.24 -3.85 2.60
CA PHE A 84 5.05 -4.12 1.80
C PHE A 84 4.35 -5.42 2.19
N ASP A 85 5.09 -6.46 2.59
CA ASP A 85 4.50 -7.74 2.95
C ASP A 85 3.70 -7.61 4.26
N ALA A 86 4.29 -7.00 5.28
CA ALA A 86 3.60 -6.78 6.55
C ALA A 86 2.43 -5.78 6.40
N LEU A 87 2.60 -4.74 5.58
CA LEU A 87 1.54 -3.79 5.26
C LEU A 87 0.38 -4.48 4.52
N HIS A 88 0.66 -5.32 3.53
CA HIS A 88 -0.35 -6.04 2.76
C HIS A 88 -1.18 -6.94 3.68
N GLN A 89 -0.52 -7.73 4.54
CA GLN A 89 -1.20 -8.59 5.51
C GLN A 89 -2.11 -7.80 6.46
N ALA A 90 -1.62 -6.66 6.97
CA ALA A 90 -2.41 -5.79 7.85
C ALA A 90 -3.61 -5.16 7.12
N TRP A 91 -3.42 -4.75 5.87
CA TRP A 91 -4.45 -4.17 5.04
C TRP A 91 -5.54 -5.19 4.65
N GLU A 92 -5.15 -6.43 4.31
CA GLU A 92 -6.10 -7.51 4.08
C GLU A 92 -6.92 -7.82 5.33
N ALA A 93 -6.27 -7.89 6.50
CA ALA A 93 -6.95 -8.12 7.76
C ALA A 93 -7.97 -7.00 8.10
N GLU A 94 -7.60 -5.73 7.91
CA GLU A 94 -8.52 -4.60 8.13
C GLU A 94 -9.71 -4.65 7.15
N LYS A 95 -9.47 -4.99 5.89
CA LYS A 95 -10.55 -5.17 4.90
C LYS A 95 -11.50 -6.30 5.25
N ILE A 96 -10.98 -7.44 5.67
CA ILE A 96 -11.81 -8.57 6.10
C ILE A 96 -12.65 -8.14 7.30
N ASP A 97 -12.07 -7.44 8.27
CA ASP A 97 -12.80 -6.93 9.42
C ASP A 97 -13.91 -5.94 9.03
N ASP A 98 -13.66 -5.04 8.07
CA ASP A 98 -14.64 -4.09 7.55
C ASP A 98 -15.84 -4.78 6.87
N ILE A 99 -15.61 -5.95 6.25
CA ILE A 99 -16.67 -6.77 5.65
C ILE A 99 -17.42 -7.54 6.74
N LEU A 100 -16.70 -8.17 7.67
CA LEU A 100 -17.28 -9.10 8.64
C LEU A 100 -18.03 -8.39 9.77
N LYS A 101 -17.57 -7.24 10.25
CA LYS A 101 -18.22 -6.46 11.32
C LYS A 101 -19.70 -6.18 11.06
N PRO A 102 -20.12 -5.61 9.91
CA PRO A 102 -21.52 -5.35 9.64
C PRO A 102 -22.35 -6.64 9.48
N ILE A 103 -21.74 -7.72 8.97
CA ILE A 103 -22.40 -9.03 8.84
C ILE A 103 -22.65 -9.64 10.24
N ALA A 104 -21.63 -9.65 11.10
CA ALA A 104 -21.72 -10.14 12.47
C ALA A 104 -22.73 -9.34 13.29
N LEU A 105 -22.77 -8.01 13.14
CA LEU A 105 -23.77 -7.18 13.79
C LEU A 105 -25.18 -7.52 13.31
N ARG A 106 -25.38 -7.67 11.99
CA ARG A 106 -26.70 -7.92 11.39
C ARG A 106 -27.26 -9.30 11.74
N HIS A 107 -26.42 -10.34 11.70
CA HIS A 107 -26.88 -11.73 11.78
C HIS A 107 -26.65 -12.36 13.16
N LEU A 108 -25.65 -11.91 13.91
CA LEU A 108 -25.29 -12.47 15.21
C LEU A 108 -25.54 -11.49 16.37
N GLY A 109 -25.89 -10.22 16.07
CA GLY A 109 -26.04 -9.18 17.09
C GLY A 109 -24.72 -8.78 17.76
N ILE A 110 -23.58 -9.14 17.17
CA ILE A 110 -22.25 -8.90 17.73
C ILE A 110 -21.73 -7.56 17.21
N ALA A 111 -21.66 -6.56 18.08
CA ALA A 111 -21.15 -5.23 17.73
C ALA A 111 -19.61 -5.15 17.73
N ARG A 112 -18.94 -6.01 18.51
CA ARG A 112 -17.48 -6.05 18.66
C ARG A 112 -17.00 -7.45 18.39
N LEU A 113 -16.61 -7.71 17.15
CA LEU A 113 -16.16 -9.04 16.71
C LEU A 113 -14.86 -9.46 17.41
N GLU A 114 -14.07 -8.49 17.85
CA GLU A 114 -12.83 -8.65 18.62
C GLU A 114 -13.06 -9.30 20.00
N GLU A 115 -14.25 -9.12 20.59
CA GLU A 115 -14.62 -9.74 21.87
C GLU A 115 -15.00 -11.22 21.72
N HIS A 116 -15.12 -11.72 20.49
CA HIS A 116 -15.51 -13.10 20.17
C HIS A 116 -14.49 -13.76 19.22
N PRO A 117 -13.26 -14.06 19.68
CA PRO A 117 -12.16 -14.50 18.82
C PRO A 117 -12.45 -15.81 18.06
N ALA A 118 -13.18 -16.74 18.65
CA ALA A 118 -13.56 -17.99 17.96
C ALA A 118 -14.54 -17.76 16.80
N ILE A 119 -15.49 -16.82 16.97
CA ILE A 119 -16.44 -16.46 15.91
C ILE A 119 -15.72 -15.68 14.82
N LYS A 120 -14.84 -14.74 15.21
CA LYS A 120 -13.99 -14.01 14.28
C LYS A 120 -13.18 -14.97 13.41
N ALA A 121 -12.49 -15.93 14.02
CA ALA A 121 -11.69 -16.92 13.30
C ALA A 121 -12.55 -17.73 12.31
N ALA A 122 -13.69 -18.26 12.74
CA ALA A 122 -14.58 -19.04 11.87
C ALA A 122 -15.11 -18.22 10.67
N LEU A 123 -15.44 -16.94 10.86
CA LEU A 123 -15.90 -16.07 9.77
C LEU A 123 -14.77 -15.72 8.79
N VAL A 124 -13.56 -15.47 9.29
CA VAL A 124 -12.37 -15.23 8.47
C VAL A 124 -12.04 -16.48 7.65
N GLU A 125 -12.01 -17.66 8.27
CA GLU A 125 -11.78 -18.93 7.59
C GLU A 125 -12.84 -19.18 6.50
N ALA A 126 -14.12 -18.94 6.80
CA ALA A 126 -15.19 -19.10 5.82
C ALA A 126 -15.06 -18.14 4.63
N TYR A 127 -14.60 -16.91 4.86
CA TYR A 127 -14.36 -15.92 3.79
C TYR A 127 -13.15 -16.26 2.93
N LEU A 128 -12.09 -16.81 3.51
CA LEU A 128 -10.89 -17.20 2.77
C LEU A 128 -11.04 -18.52 2.02
N ALA A 129 -11.99 -19.37 2.42
CA ALA A 129 -12.28 -20.65 1.78
C ALA A 129 -13.19 -20.56 0.56
N SER A 130 -13.76 -19.38 0.27
CA SER A 130 -14.65 -19.12 -0.88
C SER A 130 -13.90 -18.63 -2.10
#